data_AF-A0A932CPW1-F1
#
_entry.id   AF-A0A932CPW1-F1
#
_cell.length_a   1.000
_cell.length_b   1.000
_cell.length_c   1.000
_cell.angle_alpha   90.00
_cell.angle_beta   90.00
_cell.angle_gamma   90.00
#
_symmetry.space_group_name_H-M   'P 1'
#
loop_
_entity.id
_entity.type
_entity.pdbx_description
1 polymer ?
#
loop_
_entity_poly.entity_id
_entity_poly.type
_entity_poly.pdbx_seq_one_letter_code
_entity_poly.pdbx_strand_id
1 'polypeptide(L)'
;MKRFIIVAGILVAISLLWYISLYISKRNCDQLDHNLKLARLLGQLGMASYEVNRNNYSNATQWSTVFFNGVRDAANNTEDESVKQQLESVLARRDEITIDLAKSNPAVKEKLAQMYVNFYQIAMGRKIAERASIVSSGFRIGRKTLLHQENAA
;
A
#
# COMPACT_ATOMS: atom_id res chain seq x y z
N MET A 1 -29.91 49.55 0.95
CA MET A 1 -29.71 48.52 1.99
C MET A 1 -29.88 47.09 1.48
N LYS A 2 -30.99 46.71 0.81
CA LYS A 2 -31.22 45.34 0.29
C LYS A 2 -30.11 44.77 -0.64
N ARG A 3 -29.51 45.61 -1.48
CA ARG A 3 -28.43 45.21 -2.42
C ARG A 3 -27.12 44.81 -1.71
N PHE A 4 -26.84 45.39 -0.54
CA PHE A 4 -25.64 45.05 0.25
C PHE A 4 -25.78 43.70 0.96
N ILE A 5 -27.00 43.32 1.36
CA ILE A 5 -27.29 42.02 1.98
C ILE A 5 -27.04 40.88 0.98
N ILE A 6 -27.43 41.08 -0.28
CA ILE A 6 -27.21 40.08 -1.35
C ILE A 6 -25.72 39.91 -1.64
N VAL A 7 -24.99 41.02 -1.77
CA VAL A 7 -23.53 40.98 -2.03
C VAL A 7 -22.78 40.34 -0.85
N ALA A 8 -23.16 40.65 0.39
CA ALA A 8 -22.58 40.02 1.58
C ALA A 8 -22.84 38.50 1.62
N GLY A 9 -24.05 38.06 1.27
CA GLY A 9 -24.38 36.64 1.20
C GLY A 9 -23.57 35.87 0.15
N ILE A 10 -23.36 36.47 -1.02
CA ILE A 10 -22.54 35.88 -2.09
C ILE A 10 -21.08 35.75 -1.66
N LEU A 11 -20.52 36.76 -0.99
CA LEU A 11 -19.15 36.71 -0.49
C LEU A 11 -18.94 35.60 0.55
N VAL A 12 -19.90 35.41 1.46
CA VAL A 12 -19.83 34.32 2.44
C VAL A 12 -19.95 32.96 1.76
N ALA A 13 -20.83 32.81 0.77
CA ALA A 13 -20.98 31.57 0.03
C ALA A 13 -19.69 31.18 -0.73
N ILE A 14 -19.03 32.14 -1.38
CA ILE A 14 -17.75 31.92 -2.06
C ILE A 14 -16.65 31.53 -1.06
N SER A 15 -16.62 32.19 0.10
CA SER A 15 -15.66 31.90 1.17
C SER A 15 -15.82 30.46 1.72
N LEU A 16 -17.06 30.01 1.89
CA LEU A 16 -17.37 28.64 2.33
C LEU A 16 -17.05 27.61 1.24
N LEU A 17 -17.32 27.91 -0.03
CA LEU A 17 -16.98 27.01 -1.14
C LEU A 17 -15.46 26.82 -1.28
N TRP A 18 -14.68 27.88 -1.10
CA TRP A 18 -13.22 27.80 -1.10
C TRP A 18 -12.69 26.98 0.09
N TYR A 19 -13.33 27.12 1.25
CA TYR A 19 -13.01 26.34 2.45
C TYR A 19 -13.28 24.83 2.27
N ILE A 20 -14.41 24.47 1.64
CA ILE A 20 -14.78 23.07 1.38
C ILE A 20 -13.82 22.43 0.34
N SER A 21 -13.39 23.18 -0.67
CA SER A 21 -12.42 22.70 -1.68
C SER A 21 -11.06 22.36 -1.06
N LEU A 22 -10.64 23.04 0.01
CA LEU A 22 -9.43 22.72 0.76
C LEU A 22 -9.60 21.52 1.72
N TYR A 23 -10.84 21.19 2.10
CA TYR A 23 -11.11 20.10 3.05
C TYR A 23 -11.21 18.72 2.40
N ILE A 24 -11.65 18.64 1.13
CA ILE A 24 -11.88 17.36 0.44
C ILE A 24 -10.56 16.64 0.06
N SER A 25 -9.42 17.33 0.06
CA SER A 25 -8.14 16.77 -0.40
C SER A 25 -7.35 15.96 0.65
N LYS A 26 -7.96 15.54 1.77
CA LYS A 26 -7.27 14.76 2.81
C LYS A 26 -7.49 13.25 2.78
N ARG A 27 -8.54 12.73 2.12
CA ARG A 27 -8.88 11.30 2.21
C ARG A 27 -8.06 10.36 1.31
N ASN A 28 -7.41 10.90 0.28
CA ASN A 28 -6.58 10.11 -0.64
C ASN A 28 -5.11 10.03 -0.20
N CYS A 29 -4.68 10.82 0.79
CA CYS A 29 -3.30 10.82 1.26
C CYS A 29 -2.97 9.54 2.04
N ASP A 30 -3.85 9.10 2.94
CA ASP A 30 -3.55 7.98 3.85
C ASP A 30 -3.32 6.65 3.09
N GLN A 31 -4.10 6.39 2.04
CA GLN A 31 -3.91 5.19 1.20
C GLN A 31 -2.65 5.30 0.33
N LEU A 32 -2.32 6.49 -0.15
CA LEU A 32 -1.13 6.72 -0.97
C LEU A 32 0.14 6.57 -0.14
N ASP A 33 0.13 7.09 1.09
CA ASP A 33 1.22 6.98 2.05
C ASP A 33 1.44 5.53 2.48
N HIS A 34 0.37 4.77 2.71
CA HIS A 34 0.47 3.34 3.04
C HIS A 34 1.11 2.53 1.91
N ASN A 35 0.67 2.74 0.67
CA ASN A 35 1.22 2.06 -0.49
C ASN A 35 2.69 2.43 -0.74
N LEU A 36 3.03 3.71 -0.57
CA LEU A 36 4.40 4.18 -0.69
C LEU A 36 5.31 3.56 0.40
N LYS A 37 4.79 3.42 1.63
CA LYS A 37 5.51 2.74 2.71
C LYS A 37 5.80 1.28 2.37
N LEU A 38 4.80 0.51 1.92
CA LEU A 38 5.01 -0.89 1.51
C LEU A 38 5.97 -1.03 0.32
N ALA A 39 5.88 -0.15 -0.68
CA ALA A 39 6.81 -0.14 -1.81
C ALA A 39 8.25 0.15 -1.36
N ARG A 40 8.45 1.05 -0.39
CA ARG A 40 9.76 1.33 0.20
C ARG A 40 10.33 0.11 0.93
N LEU A 41 9.50 -0.60 1.70
CA LEU A 41 9.92 -1.84 2.38
C LEU A 41 10.33 -2.92 1.37
N LEU A 42 9.57 -3.06 0.28
CA LEU A 42 9.92 -3.98 -0.81
C LEU A 42 11.28 -3.62 -1.43
N GLY A 43 11.56 -2.33 -1.64
CA GLY A 43 12.87 -1.87 -2.12
C GLY A 43 14.02 -2.21 -1.16
N GLN A 44 13.81 -2.05 0.14
CA GLN A 44 14.81 -2.41 1.16
C GLN A 44 15.10 -3.92 1.19
N LEU A 45 14.05 -4.75 1.09
CA LEU A 45 14.21 -6.20 0.99
C LEU A 45 14.92 -6.60 -0.30
N GLY A 46 14.61 -5.93 -1.41
CA GLY A 46 15.32 -6.09 -2.68
C GLY A 46 16.81 -5.77 -2.56
N MET A 47 17.16 -4.68 -1.87
CA MET A 47 18.56 -4.34 -1.59
C MET A 47 19.26 -5.37 -0.71
N ALA A 48 18.59 -5.89 0.33
CA ALA A 48 19.14 -6.97 1.14
C ALA A 48 19.42 -8.24 0.30
N SER A 49 18.47 -8.62 -0.56
CA SER A 49 18.62 -9.74 -1.49
C SER A 49 19.76 -9.52 -2.49
N TYR A 50 19.88 -8.31 -3.04
CA TYR A 50 20.96 -7.94 -3.95
C TYR A 50 22.35 -8.03 -3.29
N GLU A 51 22.50 -7.43 -2.10
CA GLU A 51 23.79 -7.43 -1.38
C GLU A 51 24.22 -8.84 -1.00
N VAL A 52 23.29 -9.70 -0.55
CA VAL A 52 23.65 -11.07 -0.20
C VAL A 52 24.05 -11.90 -1.41
N ASN A 53 23.45 -11.65 -2.58
CA ASN A 53 23.86 -12.30 -3.83
C ASN A 53 25.31 -11.94 -4.20
N ARG A 54 25.75 -10.72 -3.87
CA ARG A 54 27.14 -10.26 -3.99
C ARG A 54 28.06 -10.73 -2.86
N ASN A 55 27.59 -11.63 -1.99
CA ASN A 55 28.27 -12.10 -0.78
C ASN A 55 28.58 -10.97 0.23
N ASN A 56 27.86 -9.85 0.16
CA ASN A 56 28.01 -8.74 1.08
C ASN A 56 27.02 -8.87 2.24
N TYR A 57 27.30 -9.83 3.13
CA TYR A 57 26.41 -10.17 4.26
C TYR A 57 26.28 -9.03 5.28
N SER A 58 27.29 -8.18 5.41
CA SER A 58 27.25 -7.01 6.31
C SER A 58 26.23 -5.97 5.84
N ASN A 59 26.29 -5.56 4.56
CA ASN A 59 25.29 -4.64 4.00
C ASN A 59 23.90 -5.28 3.95
N ALA A 60 23.82 -6.57 3.61
CA ALA A 60 22.55 -7.29 3.64
C ALA A 60 21.92 -7.29 5.04
N THR A 61 22.72 -7.42 6.10
CA THR A 61 22.28 -7.29 7.49
C THR A 61 21.67 -5.91 7.73
N GLN A 62 22.37 -4.84 7.37
CA GLN A 62 21.88 -3.47 7.55
C GLN A 62 20.53 -3.27 6.85
N TRP A 63 20.41 -3.66 5.57
CA TRP A 63 19.17 -3.55 4.83
C TRP A 63 18.04 -4.41 5.42
N SER A 64 18.34 -5.64 5.86
CA SER A 64 17.35 -6.50 6.49
C SER A 64 16.84 -5.91 7.82
N THR A 65 17.70 -5.30 8.63
CA THR A 65 17.32 -4.67 9.89
C THR A 65 16.37 -3.51 9.64
N VAL A 66 16.70 -2.64 8.68
CA VAL A 66 15.84 -1.51 8.31
C VAL A 66 14.49 -2.01 7.78
N PHE A 67 14.49 -3.04 6.94
CA PHE A 67 13.26 -3.68 6.44
C PHE A 67 12.39 -4.23 7.58
N PHE A 68 12.92 -5.07 8.47
CA PHE A 68 12.13 -5.68 9.55
C PHE A 68 11.63 -4.67 10.57
N ASN A 69 12.38 -3.59 10.82
CA ASN A 69 11.89 -2.49 11.65
C ASN A 69 10.71 -1.78 10.97
N GLY A 70 10.82 -1.49 9.68
CA GLY A 70 9.74 -0.88 8.93
C GLY A 70 8.50 -1.77 8.77
N VAL A 71 8.66 -3.10 8.68
CA VAL A 71 7.54 -4.07 8.71
C VAL A 71 6.85 -4.05 10.08
N ARG A 72 7.59 -4.00 11.19
CA ARG A 72 7.02 -3.88 12.54
C ARG A 72 6.22 -2.60 12.68
N ASP A 73 6.76 -1.49 12.20
CA ASP A 73 6.05 -0.22 12.20
C ASP A 73 4.79 -0.29 11.33
N ALA A 74 4.83 -0.96 10.18
CA ALA A 74 3.63 -1.14 9.36
C ALA A 74 2.57 -2.02 10.04
N ALA A 75 2.98 -3.08 10.73
CA ALA A 75 2.08 -3.98 11.47
C ALA A 75 1.41 -3.27 12.66
N ASN A 76 2.14 -2.42 13.37
CA ASN A 76 1.61 -1.68 14.52
C ASN A 76 0.65 -0.54 14.13
N ASN A 77 0.70 -0.06 12.89
CA ASN A 77 -0.07 1.10 12.43
C ASN A 77 -1.21 0.73 11.45
N THR A 78 -1.40 -0.54 11.12
CA THR A 78 -2.50 -0.98 10.24
C THR A 78 -3.71 -1.39 11.08
N GLU A 79 -4.90 -0.91 10.70
CA GLU A 79 -6.18 -1.34 11.29
C GLU A 79 -6.73 -2.62 10.63
N ASP A 80 -6.20 -2.98 9.46
CA ASP A 80 -6.55 -4.23 8.75
C ASP A 80 -5.87 -5.43 9.42
N GLU A 81 -6.65 -6.24 10.12
CA GLU A 81 -6.19 -7.43 10.85
C GLU A 81 -5.60 -8.51 9.92
N SER A 82 -6.13 -8.66 8.70
CA SER A 82 -5.58 -9.62 7.73
C SER A 82 -4.18 -9.19 7.27
N VAL A 83 -3.99 -7.90 7.03
CA VAL A 83 -2.68 -7.34 6.68
C VAL A 83 -1.73 -7.46 7.85
N LYS A 84 -2.19 -7.17 9.07
CA LYS A 84 -1.40 -7.28 10.29
C LYS A 84 -0.85 -8.70 10.46
N GLN A 85 -1.69 -9.73 10.36
CA GLN A 85 -1.27 -11.14 10.44
C GLN A 85 -0.23 -11.50 9.36
N GLN A 86 -0.41 -11.01 8.13
CA GLN A 86 0.57 -11.22 7.06
C GLN A 86 1.92 -10.56 7.38
N LEU A 87 1.93 -9.32 7.90
CA LEU A 87 3.16 -8.64 8.31
C LEU A 87 3.82 -9.31 9.53
N GLU A 88 3.04 -9.81 10.48
CA GLU A 88 3.54 -10.58 11.62
C GLU A 88 4.20 -11.89 11.18
N SER A 89 3.64 -12.57 10.17
CA SER A 89 4.26 -13.77 9.58
C SER A 89 5.64 -13.47 8.95
N VAL A 90 5.81 -12.28 8.37
CA VAL A 90 7.10 -11.81 7.85
C VAL A 90 8.06 -11.54 9.00
N LEU A 91 7.60 -10.89 10.08
CA LEU A 91 8.41 -10.61 11.27
C LEU A 91 8.87 -11.88 11.99
N ALA A 92 8.07 -12.94 11.99
CA ALA A 92 8.44 -14.23 12.59
C ALA A 92 9.72 -14.82 11.98
N ARG A 93 10.05 -14.47 10.74
CA ARG A 93 11.26 -14.90 10.04
C ARG A 93 12.50 -14.04 10.32
N ARG A 94 12.36 -12.92 11.04
CA ARG A 94 13.47 -11.98 11.32
C ARG A 94 14.67 -12.69 11.94
N ASP A 95 14.42 -13.49 12.96
CA ASP A 95 15.50 -14.08 13.76
C ASP A 95 16.26 -15.14 12.95
N GLU A 96 15.53 -15.97 12.19
CA GLU A 96 16.10 -16.91 11.22
C GLU A 96 17.05 -16.20 10.23
N ILE A 97 16.55 -15.16 9.55
CA ILE A 97 17.32 -14.40 8.56
C ILE A 97 18.53 -13.71 9.20
N THR A 98 18.35 -13.13 10.39
CA THR A 98 19.43 -12.42 11.09
C THR A 98 20.55 -13.37 11.49
N ILE A 99 20.21 -14.56 11.99
CA ILE A 99 21.19 -15.60 12.34
C ILE A 99 21.95 -16.06 11.09
N ASP A 100 21.22 -16.32 10.00
CA ASP A 100 21.85 -16.76 8.75
C ASP A 100 22.77 -15.70 8.15
N LEU A 101 22.37 -14.42 8.17
CA LEU A 101 23.21 -13.31 7.73
C LEU A 101 24.47 -13.16 8.61
N ALA A 102 24.32 -13.23 9.93
CA ALA A 102 25.45 -13.16 10.87
C ALA A 102 26.45 -14.30 10.67
N LYS A 103 25.96 -15.49 10.31
CA LYS A 103 26.79 -16.67 9.99
C LYS A 103 27.29 -16.69 8.55
N SER A 104 26.96 -15.69 7.73
CA SER A 104 27.22 -15.69 6.29
C SER A 104 26.73 -16.97 5.58
N ASN A 105 25.59 -17.51 6.03
CA ASN A 105 25.02 -18.75 5.51
C ASN A 105 24.48 -18.51 4.08
N PRO A 106 24.98 -19.21 3.05
CA PRO A 106 24.54 -18.99 1.67
C PRO A 106 23.07 -19.33 1.44
N ALA A 107 22.44 -20.16 2.28
CA ALA A 107 21.01 -20.47 2.20
C ALA A 107 20.12 -19.22 2.33
N VAL A 108 20.64 -18.15 2.95
CA VAL A 108 19.89 -16.91 3.15
C VAL A 108 19.54 -16.18 1.85
N LYS A 109 20.30 -16.43 0.77
CA LYS A 109 20.04 -15.85 -0.56
C LYS A 109 18.65 -16.25 -1.05
N GLU A 110 18.37 -17.55 -1.01
CA GLU A 110 17.08 -18.11 -1.42
C GLU A 110 15.97 -17.66 -0.46
N LYS A 111 16.24 -17.68 0.85
CA LYS A 111 15.27 -17.26 1.86
C LYS A 111 14.81 -15.81 1.68
N LEU A 112 15.74 -14.89 1.37
CA LEU A 112 15.45 -13.49 1.09
C LEU A 112 14.74 -13.31 -0.26
N ALA A 113 15.11 -14.07 -1.29
CA ALA A 113 14.42 -14.03 -2.58
C ALA A 113 12.96 -14.50 -2.46
N GLN A 114 12.71 -15.60 -1.75
CA GLN A 114 11.36 -16.09 -1.50
C GLN A 114 10.55 -15.13 -0.62
N MET A 115 11.19 -14.53 0.39
CA MET A 115 10.56 -13.49 1.19
C MET A 115 10.16 -12.27 0.35
N TYR A 116 10.97 -11.88 -0.64
CA TYR A 116 10.66 -10.79 -1.55
C TYR A 116 9.39 -11.08 -2.35
N VAL A 117 9.27 -12.28 -2.93
CA VAL A 117 8.09 -12.69 -3.69
C VAL A 117 6.84 -12.69 -2.80
N ASN A 118 6.93 -13.23 -1.59
CA ASN A 118 5.81 -13.26 -0.65
C ASN A 118 5.39 -11.84 -0.23
N PHE A 119 6.37 -10.99 0.10
CA PHE A 119 6.10 -9.61 0.50
C PHE A 119 5.53 -8.77 -0.65
N TYR A 120 5.94 -9.04 -1.90
CA TYR A 120 5.36 -8.41 -3.07
C TYR A 120 3.85 -8.67 -3.17
N GLN A 121 3.38 -9.87 -2.84
CA GLN A 121 1.96 -10.19 -2.82
C GLN A 121 1.20 -9.42 -1.73
N ILE A 122 1.82 -9.21 -0.56
CA ILE A 122 1.22 -8.38 0.50
C ILE A 122 1.13 -6.91 0.04
N ALA A 123 2.19 -6.41 -0.58
CA ALA A 123 2.27 -5.02 -1.06
C ALA A 123 1.37 -4.73 -2.26
N MET A 124 1.25 -5.67 -3.20
CA MET A 124 0.57 -5.46 -4.49
C MET A 124 -0.73 -6.26 -4.66
N GLY A 125 -0.97 -7.30 -3.88
CA GLY A 125 -2.19 -8.11 -3.93
C GLY A 125 -3.45 -7.29 -3.63
N ARG A 126 -3.32 -6.23 -2.82
CA ARG A 126 -4.40 -5.27 -2.56
C ARG A 126 -4.90 -4.57 -3.83
N LYS A 127 -4.00 -4.20 -4.75
CA LYS A 127 -4.37 -3.54 -6.01
C LYS A 127 -5.09 -4.46 -7.01
N ILE A 128 -4.82 -5.76 -6.98
CA ILE A 128 -5.38 -6.71 -7.96
C ILE A 128 -6.82 -7.06 -7.57
N ALA A 129 -7.08 -7.30 -6.28
CA ALA A 129 -8.43 -7.57 -5.78
C ALA A 129 -9.37 -6.36 -5.95
N GLU A 130 -8.88 -5.15 -5.67
CA GLU A 130 -9.65 -3.91 -5.82
C GLU A 130 -9.93 -3.56 -7.30
N ARG A 131 -8.95 -3.76 -8.20
CA ARG A 131 -9.19 -3.57 -9.64
C ARG A 131 -10.14 -4.61 -10.23
N ALA A 132 -10.07 -5.86 -9.77
CA ALA A 132 -10.98 -6.92 -10.22
C ALA A 132 -12.44 -6.67 -9.78
N SER A 133 -12.66 -6.10 -8.59
CA SER A 133 -14.01 -5.75 -8.13
C SER A 133 -14.62 -4.59 -8.93
N ILE A 134 -13.82 -3.57 -9.28
CA ILE A 134 -14.25 -2.44 -10.13
C ILE A 134 -14.60 -2.91 -11.55
N VAL A 135 -13.76 -3.78 -12.14
CA VAL A 135 -14.01 -4.33 -13.49
C VAL A 135 -15.26 -5.21 -13.52
N SER A 136 -15.47 -6.07 -12.52
CA SER A 136 -16.69 -6.92 -12.47
C SER A 136 -17.97 -6.12 -12.23
N SER A 137 -17.89 -5.01 -11.48
CA SER A 137 -19.02 -4.10 -11.25
C SER A 137 -19.37 -3.29 -12.50
N GLY A 138 -18.36 -2.78 -13.22
CA GLY A 138 -18.56 -2.11 -14.51
C GLY A 138 -19.15 -3.03 -15.58
N PHE A 139 -18.74 -4.31 -15.60
CA PHE A 139 -19.27 -5.32 -16.52
C PHE A 139 -20.73 -5.69 -16.24
N ARG A 140 -21.17 -5.68 -14.97
CA ARG A 140 -22.59 -5.88 -14.60
C ARG A 140 -23.51 -4.73 -15.02
N ILE A 141 -23.01 -3.50 -15.03
CA ILE A 141 -23.79 -2.32 -15.45
C ILE A 141 -24.00 -2.33 -16.97
N GLY A 142 -22.97 -2.68 -17.76
CA GLY A 142 -23.09 -2.76 -19.23
C GLY A 142 -24.03 -3.86 -19.74
N ARG A 143 -24.23 -4.94 -18.97
CA ARG A 143 -25.15 -6.02 -19.36
C ARG A 143 -26.62 -5.68 -19.11
N LYS A 144 -26.93 -4.88 -18.07
CA LYS A 144 -28.32 -4.47 -17.78
C LYS A 144 -28.88 -3.49 -18.83
N THR A 145 -28.04 -2.65 -19.42
CA THR A 145 -28.45 -1.72 -20.48
C THR A 145 -28.71 -2.42 -21.82
N LEU A 146 -28.00 -3.50 -22.13
CA LEU A 146 -28.24 -4.28 -23.35
C LEU A 146 -29.54 -5.12 -23.28
N LEU A 147 -29.89 -5.63 -22.10
CA LEU A 147 -31.14 -6.40 -21.91
C LEU A 147 -32.42 -5.54 -21.93
N HIS A 148 -32.30 -4.21 -21.77
CA HIS A 148 -33.43 -3.30 -21.96
C HIS A 148 -33.62 -2.84 -23.41
N GLN A 149 -32.60 -2.96 -24.26
CA GLN A 149 -32.71 -2.62 -25.67
C GLN A 149 -33.25 -3.80 -26.51
N GLU A 150 -32.98 -5.04 -26.10
CA GLU A 150 -33.46 -6.25 -26.80
C GLU A 150 -34.96 -6.54 -26.57
N ASN A 151 -35.57 -5.97 -25.52
CA ASN A 151 -37.02 -6.09 -25.24
C ASN A 151 -37.85 -4.90 -25.75
N ALA A 152 -37.25 -4.01 -26.56
CA ALA A 152 -37.92 -2.85 -27.16
C ALA A 152 -37.91 -2.87 -28.70
N ALA A 153 -37.54 -4.00 -29.31
CA ALA A 153 -37.67 -4.30 -30.74
C ALA A 153 -38.66 -5.46 -30.93
#